data_AF-A0A343TJB5-F1
#
_entry.id   AF-A0A343TJB5-F1
#
_cell.length_a   1.000
_cell.length_b   1.000
_cell.length_c   1.000
_cell.angle_alpha   90.00
_cell.angle_beta   90.00
_cell.angle_gamma   90.00
#
_symmetry.space_group_name_H-M   'P 1'
#
loop_
_entity.id
_entity.type
_entity.pdbx_description
1 polymer ?
#
loop_
_entity_poly.entity_id
_entity_poly.type
_entity_poly.pdbx_seq_one_letter_code
_entity_poly.pdbx_strand_id
1 'polypeptide(L)' 'MDPETLQSKIEESGEVMVNVEEFEVPLELHIHDTTFDGSQVTLELADGELIFDTDDVTGYWKHYHSLADYGLE' A
#
# COMPACT_ATOMS: atom_id res chain seq x y z
N MET A 1 -1.40 12.17 -4.19
CA MET A 1 -0.70 11.38 -5.23
C MET A 1 -1.72 10.94 -6.27
N ASP A 2 -1.34 10.78 -7.54
CA ASP A 2 -2.29 10.32 -8.57
C ASP A 2 -2.78 8.88 -8.30
N PRO A 3 -4.10 8.64 -8.17
CA PRO A 3 -4.64 7.31 -7.83
C PRO A 3 -4.32 6.24 -8.87
N GLU A 4 -4.41 6.58 -10.16
CA GLU A 4 -4.14 5.63 -11.26
C GLU A 4 -2.68 5.16 -11.22
N THR A 5 -1.76 6.06 -10.85
CA THR A 5 -0.35 5.73 -10.65
C THR A 5 -0.15 4.75 -9.50
N LEU A 6 -0.75 5.00 -8.33
CA LEU A 6 -0.60 4.11 -7.18
C LEU A 6 -1.21 2.74 -7.44
N GLN A 7 -2.41 2.71 -8.00
CA GLN A 7 -3.10 1.48 -8.38
C GLN A 7 -2.27 0.67 -9.39
N SER A 8 -1.75 1.31 -10.44
CA SER A 8 -0.91 0.64 -11.43
C SER A 8 0.37 0.05 -10.82
N LYS A 9 0.94 0.69 -9.79
CA LYS A 9 2.11 0.15 -9.10
C LYS A 9 1.79 -1.11 -8.32
N ILE A 10 0.68 -1.14 -7.60
CA ILE A 10 0.20 -2.33 -6.87
C ILE A 10 -0.11 -3.46 -7.85
N GLU A 11 -0.75 -3.17 -8.97
CA GLU A 11 -1.04 -4.18 -10.00
C GLU A 11 0.24 -4.74 -10.65
N GLU A 12 1.31 -3.94 -10.77
CA GLU A 12 2.60 -4.35 -11.32
C GLU A 12 3.40 -5.25 -10.35
N SER A 13 3.47 -4.89 -9.07
CA SER A 13 4.29 -5.61 -8.07
C SER A 13 3.53 -6.59 -7.18
N GLY A 14 2.20 -6.53 -7.17
CA GLY A 14 1.33 -7.25 -6.21
C GLY A 14 1.21 -6.55 -4.86
N GLU A 15 2.22 -5.76 -4.48
CA GLU A 15 2.34 -5.07 -3.21
C GLU A 15 3.15 -3.78 -3.32
N VAL A 16 2.86 -2.79 -2.48
CA VAL A 16 3.63 -1.55 -2.38
C VAL A 16 3.60 -1.01 -0.95
N MET A 17 4.69 -0.37 -0.53
CA MET A 17 4.70 0.42 0.70
C MET A 17 4.34 1.86 0.37
N VAL A 18 3.49 2.47 1.20
CA VAL A 18 3.11 3.88 1.12
C VAL A 18 3.39 4.60 2.44
N ASN A 19 3.81 5.85 2.34
CA ASN A 19 3.80 6.77 3.48
C ASN A 19 2.61 7.70 3.34
N VAL A 20 1.76 7.75 4.36
CA VAL A 20 0.51 8.53 4.37
C VAL A 20 0.58 9.51 5.54
N GLU A 21 0.25 10.78 5.32
CA GLU A 21 0.45 11.86 6.31
C GLU A 21 -0.18 11.57 7.68
N GLU A 22 -1.32 10.89 7.69
CA GLU A 22 -2.06 10.57 8.92
C GLU A 22 -1.39 9.49 9.79
N PHE A 23 -0.53 8.63 9.20
CA PHE A 23 0.02 7.46 9.88
C PHE A 23 1.49 7.64 10.22
N GLU A 24 1.86 7.30 11.46
CA GLU A 24 3.24 7.40 11.94
C GLU A 24 4.18 6.32 11.34
N VAL A 25 3.61 5.29 10.73
CA VAL A 25 4.33 4.19 10.09
C VAL A 25 3.88 4.02 8.65
N PRO A 26 4.78 3.59 7.75
CA PRO A 26 4.39 3.22 6.40
C PRO A 26 3.36 2.07 6.41
N LEU A 27 2.40 2.16 5.51
CA LEU A 27 1.41 1.12 5.28
C LEU A 27 1.85 0.25 4.11
N GLU A 28 1.62 -1.05 4.22
CA GLU A 28 1.74 -2.00 3.13
C GLU A 28 0.37 -2.18 2.48
N LEU A 29 0.31 -2.07 1.15
CA LEU A 29 -0.90 -2.29 0.37
C LEU A 29 -0.68 -3.50 -0.52
N HIS A 30 -1.56 -4.50 -0.43
CA HIS A 30 -1.57 -5.63 -1.35
C HIS A 30 -2.76 -5.57 -2.30
N ILE A 31 -2.62 -6.17 -3.47
CA ILE A 31 -3.70 -6.26 -4.46
C ILE A 31 -4.96 -6.97 -3.94
N HIS A 32 -4.84 -7.77 -2.89
CA HIS A 32 -5.94 -8.60 -2.38
C HIS A 32 -6.73 -7.95 -1.24
N ASP A 33 -6.13 -7.01 -0.52
CA ASP A 33 -6.72 -6.33 0.64
C ASP A 33 -6.95 -4.84 0.39
N THR A 34 -6.48 -4.30 -0.74
CA THR A 34 -6.58 -2.88 -1.08
C THR A 34 -7.57 -2.64 -2.20
N THR A 35 -8.54 -1.75 -1.96
CA THR A 35 -9.52 -1.29 -2.96
C THR A 35 -9.38 0.22 -3.20
N PHE A 36 -9.53 0.63 -4.46
CA PHE A 36 -9.53 2.03 -4.88
C PHE A 36 -10.94 2.44 -5.33
N ASP A 37 -11.48 3.52 -4.76
CA ASP A 37 -12.70 4.20 -5.23
C ASP A 37 -12.39 5.68 -5.50
N GLY A 38 -11.99 5.98 -6.73
CA GLY A 38 -11.49 7.29 -7.10
C GLY A 38 -10.18 7.61 -6.36
N SER A 39 -10.18 8.64 -5.52
CA SER A 39 -9.04 9.03 -4.69
C SER A 39 -9.04 8.35 -3.32
N GLN A 40 -10.10 7.62 -2.96
CA GLN A 40 -10.17 6.95 -1.67
C GLN A 40 -9.57 5.55 -1.77
N VAL A 41 -8.69 5.23 -0.82
CA VAL A 41 -8.12 3.89 -0.63
C VAL A 41 -8.74 3.27 0.60
N THR A 42 -9.19 2.03 0.46
CA THR A 42 -9.62 1.18 1.59
C THR A 42 -8.68 -0.02 1.68
N LEU A 43 -8.07 -0.20 2.85
CA LEU A 43 -7.23 -1.34 3.20
C LEU A 43 -7.96 -2.21 4.24
N GLU A 44 -8.28 -3.46 3.87
CA GLU A 44 -8.86 -4.44 4.77
C GLU A 44 -7.79 -5.00 5.71
N LEU A 45 -8.03 -4.92 7.02
CA LEU A 45 -7.19 -5.49 8.07
C LEU A 45 -7.88 -6.67 8.74
N ALA A 46 -7.12 -7.47 9.48
CA ALA A 46 -7.66 -8.61 10.22
C ALA A 46 -8.71 -8.20 11.28
N ASP A 47 -8.64 -6.96 11.77
CA ASP A 47 -9.46 -6.42 12.85
C ASP A 47 -10.25 -5.16 12.46
N GLY A 48 -10.27 -4.78 11.18
CA GLY A 48 -11.00 -3.60 10.72
C GLY A 48 -10.63 -3.17 9.31
N GLU A 49 -10.82 -1.89 9.03
CA GLU A 49 -10.49 -1.27 7.75
C GLU A 49 -9.77 0.05 8.03
N LEU A 50 -8.75 0.36 7.22
CA LEU A 50 -8.16 1.69 7.15
C LEU A 50 -8.61 2.37 5.86
N ILE A 51 -8.99 3.63 5.97
CA ILE A 51 -9.46 4.43 4.86
C ILE A 51 -8.66 5.72 4.84
N PHE A 52 -8.07 6.06 3.69
CA PHE A 52 -7.32 7.31 3.51
C PHE A 52 -7.43 7.80 2.06
N ASP A 53 -7.12 9.07 1.83
CA ASP A 53 -7.07 9.61 0.47
C ASP A 53 -5.68 9.43 -0.14
N THR A 54 -5.62 9.09 -1.42
CA THR A 54 -4.38 9.07 -2.21
C THR A 54 -3.65 10.41 -2.19
N ASP A 55 -4.34 11.53 -1.98
CA ASP A 55 -3.74 12.85 -1.80
C ASP A 55 -2.87 12.95 -0.54
N ASP A 56 -3.18 12.17 0.50
CA ASP A 56 -2.39 12.10 1.73
C ASP A 56 -1.16 11.19 1.59
N VAL A 57 -0.99 10.49 0.46
CA VAL A 57 0.20 9.68 0.18
C VAL A 57 1.37 10.59 -0.21
N THR A 58 2.37 10.68 0.66
CA THR A 58 3.56 11.52 0.47
C THR A 58 4.71 10.78 -0.23
N GLY A 59 4.63 9.45 -0.32
CA GLY A 59 5.67 8.64 -0.96
C GLY A 59 5.28 7.17 -1.06
N TYR A 60 5.92 6.47 -1.99
CA TYR A 60 5.75 5.03 -2.18
C TYR A 60 7.06 4.38 -2.60
N TRP A 61 7.24 3.10 -2.26
CA TRP A 61 8.37 2.30 -2.70
C TRP A 61 7.98 0.83 -2.82
N LYS A 62 8.73 0.09 -3.62
CA LYS A 62 8.55 -1.35 -3.76
C LYS A 62 8.85 -2.03 -2.43
N HIS A 63 7.95 -2.91 -2.00
CA HIS A 63 8.29 -3.89 -0.99
C HIS A 63 9.18 -4.95 -1.64
N TYR A 64 10.35 -5.18 -1.05
CA TYR A 64 11.30 -6.19 -1.51
C TYR A 64 11.56 -7.12 -0.35
N HIS A 65 11.11 -8.36 -0.48
CA HIS A 65 11.53 -9.42 0.41
C HIS A 65 12.96 -9.83 0.11
N SER A 66 13.78 -9.89 1.15
CA SER A 66 15.05 -10.59 1.14
C SER A 66 14.84 -12.09 1.29
N LEU A 67 15.80 -12.90 0.86
CA LEU A 67 15.75 -14.35 1.10
C LEU A 67 15.70 -14.68 2.60
N ALA A 68 16.32 -13.84 3.43
CA ALA A 68 16.30 -13.95 4.88
C ALA A 68 14.89 -13.81 5.47
N ASP A 69 14.01 -13.02 4.84
CA ASP A 69 12.61 -12.86 5.29
C ASP A 69 11.81 -14.16 5.16
N TYR A 70 12.24 -15.05 4.26
CA TYR A 70 11.69 -16.39 4.10
C TYR A 70 12.47 -17.47 4.87
N GLY A 71 13.47 -17.08 5.67
CA GLY A 71 14.35 -18.01 6.37
C GLY A 71 15.24 -18.83 5.44
N LEU A 72 15.55 -18.29 4.25
CA LEU A 72 16.42 -18.92 3.25
C LEU A 72 17.76 -18.16 3.21
N GLU A 73 18.83 -18.79 3.67
CA GLU A 73 20.23 -18.31 3.55
C GLU A 73 21.08 -19.27 2.71
#